data_AF-A0A929JRG5-F1
#
_entry.id   AF-A0A929JRG5-F1
#
_cell.length_a   1.000
_cell.length_b   1.000
_cell.length_c   1.000
_cell.angle_alpha   90.00
_cell.angle_beta   90.00
_cell.angle_gamma   90.00
#
_symmetry.space_group_name_H-M   'P 1'
#
loop_
_entity.id
_entity.type
_entity.pdbx_description
1 polymer ?
#
loop_
_entity_poly.entity_id
_entity_poly.type
_entity_poly.pdbx_seq_one_letter_code
_entity_poly.pdbx_strand_id
1 'polypeptide(L)'
;MSVFVRTGKVRYIVGLLVVVSVLFAVGSVLASSEGGHGESSFDKGKDLIWRIMNFTVLAGGLIFLLRKPVAKGLESRRQGIRDQLDDLEQQKQDAEKQLAEYKAKLARLDQEVEKIMAEYMKDGEVAKAKIIDEAKAVAEKLQEQAKKNIEHEFQKARQELKTEMAEQAVTMAEALIKKKIKDEDQERIIGEYLTKVVVAQ
;
A
#
# COMPACT_ATOMS: atom_id res chain seq x y z
N MET A 1 -0.63 -18.55 -47.09
CA MET A 1 -1.39 -18.77 -48.35
C MET A 1 -1.86 -17.42 -48.95
N SER A 2 -0.95 -16.51 -49.31
CA SER A 2 -1.32 -15.16 -49.79
C SER A 2 -0.41 -14.61 -50.91
N VAL A 3 0.61 -15.37 -51.32
CA VAL A 3 1.57 -14.95 -52.36
C VAL A 3 1.03 -15.23 -53.78
N PHE A 4 0.05 -16.13 -53.93
CA PHE A 4 -0.41 -16.62 -55.24
C PHE A 4 -1.49 -15.75 -55.91
N VAL A 5 -2.20 -14.88 -55.17
CA VAL A 5 -3.32 -14.09 -55.72
C VAL A 5 -2.87 -12.73 -56.29
N ARG A 6 -1.71 -12.20 -55.86
CA ARG A 6 -1.28 -10.84 -56.21
C ARG A 6 -0.44 -10.75 -57.48
N THR A 7 0.10 -11.88 -57.95
CA THR A 7 0.83 -11.98 -59.23
C THR A 7 -0.08 -11.76 -60.44
N GLY A 8 -1.36 -12.11 -60.35
CA GLY A 8 -2.34 -11.89 -61.43
C GLY A 8 -2.55 -10.41 -61.74
N LYS A 9 -2.88 -9.58 -60.73
CA LYS A 9 -3.15 -8.15 -60.94
C LYS A 9 -1.93 -7.37 -61.45
N VAL A 10 -0.72 -7.76 -61.03
CA VAL A 10 0.53 -7.15 -61.53
C VAL A 10 0.77 -7.53 -62.99
N ARG A 11 0.48 -8.77 -63.42
CA ARG A 11 0.54 -9.15 -64.84
C ARG A 11 -0.46 -8.36 -65.69
N TYR A 12 -1.66 -8.07 -65.16
CA TYR A 12 -2.63 -7.20 -65.83
C TYR A 12 -2.16 -5.74 -65.91
N ILE A 13 -1.59 -5.18 -64.84
CA ILE A 13 -1.07 -3.80 -64.86
C ILE A 13 0.15 -3.68 -65.79
N VAL A 14 1.01 -4.70 -65.82
CA VAL A 14 2.15 -4.78 -66.76
C VAL A 14 1.64 -4.90 -68.20
N GLY A 15 0.67 -5.78 -68.45
CA GLY A 15 0.03 -5.92 -69.76
C GLY A 15 -0.63 -4.62 -70.20
N LEU A 16 -1.31 -3.91 -69.30
CA LEU A 16 -1.97 -2.63 -69.57
C LEU A 16 -0.95 -1.50 -69.80
N LEU A 17 0.15 -1.44 -69.04
CA LEU A 17 1.23 -0.48 -69.28
C LEU A 17 1.93 -0.73 -70.61
N VAL A 18 2.13 -1.99 -70.98
CA VAL A 18 2.69 -2.37 -72.29
C VAL A 18 1.70 -1.97 -73.39
N VAL A 19 0.41 -2.27 -73.26
CA VAL A 19 -0.63 -1.88 -74.23
C VAL A 19 -0.74 -0.35 -74.34
N VAL A 20 -0.68 0.39 -73.23
CA VAL A 20 -0.69 1.86 -73.24
C VAL A 20 0.58 2.43 -73.87
N SER A 21 1.75 1.85 -73.59
CA SER A 21 3.00 2.26 -74.24
C SER A 21 3.00 1.98 -75.75
N VAL A 22 2.39 0.87 -76.18
CA VAL A 22 2.15 0.53 -77.59
C VAL A 22 1.17 1.50 -78.23
N LEU A 23 0.06 1.84 -77.56
CA LEU A 23 -0.91 2.84 -78.05
C LEU A 23 -0.32 4.25 -78.16
N PHE A 24 0.53 4.65 -77.21
CA PHE A 24 1.20 5.95 -77.23
C PHE A 24 2.25 6.04 -78.34
N ALA A 25 2.97 4.94 -78.60
CA ALA A 25 3.93 4.83 -79.70
C ALA A 25 3.24 4.84 -81.08
N VAL A 26 2.11 4.13 -81.22
CA VAL A 26 1.27 4.16 -82.44
C VAL A 26 0.67 5.56 -82.66
N GLY A 27 0.19 6.23 -81.61
CA GLY A 27 -0.31 7.61 -81.70
C GLY A 27 0.78 8.61 -82.12
N SER A 28 2.01 8.41 -81.67
CA SER A 28 3.16 9.24 -82.06
C SER A 28 3.48 9.11 -83.56
N VAL A 29 3.24 7.94 -84.17
CA VAL A 29 3.43 7.68 -85.62
C VAL A 29 2.32 8.29 -86.47
N LEU A 30 1.07 8.30 -85.99
CA LEU A 30 -0.02 8.99 -86.70
C LEU A 30 0.11 10.52 -86.62
N ALA A 31 0.70 11.07 -85.55
CA ALA A 31 0.83 12.51 -85.35
C ALA A 31 2.09 13.13 -86.00
N SER A 32 3.02 12.34 -86.54
CA SER A 32 4.27 12.82 -87.14
C SER A 32 4.26 12.80 -88.68
N SER A 33 3.12 13.12 -89.29
CA SER A 33 2.98 13.19 -90.76
C SER A 33 3.56 14.46 -91.42
N GLU A 34 4.30 15.31 -90.71
CA GLU A 34 5.02 16.43 -91.33
C GLU A 34 6.45 16.52 -90.80
N GLY A 35 7.42 16.33 -91.71
CA GLY A 35 8.85 16.40 -91.43
C GLY A 35 9.64 15.39 -92.28
N GLY A 36 10.07 15.83 -93.46
CA GLY A 36 10.75 15.00 -94.45
C GLY A 36 12.12 14.49 -94.03
N HIS A 37 12.39 13.22 -94.36
CA HIS A 37 13.55 12.78 -95.11
C HIS A 37 13.21 11.41 -95.71
N GLY A 38 13.56 11.24 -96.97
CA GLY A 38 13.21 10.07 -97.77
C GLY A 38 13.88 8.81 -97.22
N GLU A 39 13.06 7.89 -96.74
CA GLU A 39 13.35 6.46 -96.68
C GLU A 39 12.03 5.71 -96.53
N SER A 40 11.99 4.51 -97.10
CA SER A 40 10.78 3.74 -97.36
C SER A 40 9.90 3.50 -96.12
N SER A 41 8.57 3.41 -96.30
CA SER A 41 7.57 3.18 -95.24
C SER A 41 7.82 1.93 -94.35
N PHE A 42 8.78 1.07 -94.71
CA PHE A 42 9.18 -0.10 -93.93
C PHE A 42 10.23 0.19 -92.84
N ASP A 43 11.08 1.22 -92.96
CA ASP A 43 12.17 1.45 -91.99
C ASP A 43 11.71 2.21 -90.73
N LYS A 44 10.77 3.15 -90.84
CA LYS A 44 10.14 3.81 -89.68
C LYS A 44 9.40 2.83 -88.76
N GLY A 45 8.83 1.75 -89.33
CA GLY A 45 8.17 0.69 -88.56
C GLY A 45 9.15 -0.17 -87.76
N LYS A 46 10.32 -0.47 -88.33
CA LYS A 46 11.38 -1.23 -87.64
C LYS A 46 11.96 -0.44 -86.46
N ASP A 47 12.19 0.86 -86.62
CA ASP A 47 12.66 1.73 -85.53
C ASP A 47 11.66 1.79 -84.36
N LEU A 48 10.36 1.82 -84.67
CA LEU A 48 9.31 1.79 -83.65
C LEU A 48 9.30 0.45 -82.89
N ILE A 49 9.37 -0.66 -83.62
CA ILE A 49 9.44 -2.01 -83.03
C ILE A 49 10.67 -2.13 -82.14
N TRP A 50 11.82 -1.61 -82.59
CA TRP A 50 13.06 -1.62 -81.82
C TRP A 50 12.98 -0.79 -80.54
N ARG A 51 12.38 0.42 -80.59
CA ARG A 51 12.16 1.27 -79.40
C ARG A 51 11.18 0.63 -78.41
N ILE A 52 10.08 0.04 -78.89
CA ILE A 52 9.10 -0.65 -78.04
C ILE A 52 9.73 -1.89 -77.38
N MET A 53 10.52 -2.66 -78.13
CA MET A 53 11.27 -3.80 -77.59
C MET A 53 12.23 -3.34 -76.50
N ASN A 54 13.02 -2.29 -76.75
CA ASN A 54 13.96 -1.75 -75.77
C ASN A 54 13.25 -1.25 -74.49
N PHE A 55 12.17 -0.48 -74.65
CA PHE A 55 11.36 -0.01 -73.53
C PHE A 55 10.72 -1.16 -72.75
N THR A 56 10.22 -2.18 -73.43
CA THR A 56 9.61 -3.36 -72.79
C THR A 56 10.63 -4.15 -71.99
N VAL A 57 11.85 -4.31 -72.50
CA VAL A 57 12.96 -4.98 -71.80
C VAL A 57 13.36 -4.16 -70.56
N LEU A 58 13.51 -2.84 -70.68
CA LEU A 58 13.84 -1.96 -69.55
C LEU A 58 12.72 -1.92 -68.50
N ALA A 59 11.46 -1.78 -68.92
CA ALA A 59 10.30 -1.77 -68.03
C ALA A 59 10.12 -3.13 -67.33
N GLY A 60 10.31 -4.24 -68.06
CA GLY A 60 10.29 -5.59 -67.50
C GLY A 60 11.39 -5.80 -66.45
N GLY A 61 12.62 -5.36 -66.75
CA GLY A 61 13.73 -5.39 -65.80
C GLY A 61 13.48 -4.55 -64.55
N LEU A 62 12.97 -3.32 -64.72
CA LEU A 62 12.65 -2.42 -63.62
C LEU A 62 11.56 -2.99 -62.72
N ILE A 63 10.48 -3.55 -63.28
CA ILE A 63 9.39 -4.15 -62.52
C ILE A 63 9.86 -5.41 -61.80
N PHE A 64 10.69 -6.24 -62.44
CA PHE A 64 11.27 -7.42 -61.80
C PHE A 64 12.16 -7.06 -60.61
N LEU A 65 12.90 -5.94 -60.70
CA LEU A 65 13.76 -5.44 -59.63
C LEU A 65 12.95 -4.77 -58.51
N LEU A 66 11.96 -3.94 -58.83
CA LEU A 66 11.18 -3.15 -57.87
C LEU A 66 10.07 -3.94 -57.15
N ARG A 67 9.59 -5.06 -57.71
CA ARG A 67 8.53 -5.87 -57.08
C ARG A 67 8.89 -6.30 -55.66
N LYS A 68 10.16 -6.66 -55.42
CA LYS A 68 10.65 -7.12 -54.11
C LYS A 68 10.71 -5.99 -53.07
N PRO A 69 11.41 -4.85 -53.30
CA PRO A 69 11.48 -3.78 -52.31
C PRO A 69 10.11 -3.12 -52.04
N VAL A 70 9.26 -2.95 -53.05
CA VAL A 70 7.93 -2.34 -52.86
C VAL A 70 7.01 -3.25 -52.05
N ALA A 71 6.99 -4.56 -52.35
CA ALA A 71 6.22 -5.52 -51.56
C ALA A 71 6.73 -5.59 -50.11
N LYS A 72 8.05 -5.66 -49.91
CA LYS A 72 8.67 -5.69 -48.58
C LYS A 72 8.38 -4.43 -47.77
N GLY A 73 8.41 -3.25 -48.39
CA GLY A 73 8.08 -1.98 -47.73
C GLY A 73 6.63 -1.90 -47.27
N LEU A 74 5.68 -2.35 -48.10
CA LEU A 74 4.26 -2.39 -47.74
C LEU A 74 3.96 -3.45 -46.68
N GLU A 75 4.62 -4.60 -46.73
CA GLU A 75 4.47 -5.66 -45.73
C GLU A 75 5.06 -5.24 -44.38
N SER A 76 6.24 -4.60 -44.37
CA SER A 76 6.84 -4.03 -43.16
C SER A 76 5.96 -2.95 -42.53
N ARG A 77 5.34 -2.06 -43.32
CA ARG A 77 4.38 -1.07 -42.79
C ARG A 77 3.15 -1.74 -42.19
N ARG A 78 2.59 -2.75 -42.85
CA ARG A 78 1.45 -3.50 -42.31
C ARG A 78 1.80 -4.23 -41.03
N GLN A 79 2.98 -4.83 -40.96
CA GLN A 79 3.44 -5.51 -39.77
C GLN A 79 3.63 -4.52 -38.63
N GLY A 80 4.30 -3.39 -38.86
CA GLY A 80 4.48 -2.36 -37.84
C GLY A 80 3.15 -1.79 -37.31
N ILE A 81 2.15 -1.60 -38.17
CA ILE A 81 0.81 -1.16 -37.71
C ILE A 81 0.13 -2.25 -36.87
N ARG A 82 0.26 -3.52 -37.25
CA ARG A 82 -0.29 -4.63 -36.45
C ARG A 82 0.39 -4.72 -35.10
N ASP A 83 1.72 -4.69 -35.08
CA ASP A 83 2.51 -4.76 -33.85
C ASP A 83 2.14 -3.58 -32.92
N GLN A 84 1.96 -2.37 -33.46
CA GLN A 84 1.49 -1.21 -32.69
C GLN A 84 0.07 -1.37 -32.16
N LEU A 85 -0.85 -1.94 -32.93
CA LEU A 85 -2.22 -2.20 -32.47
C LEU A 85 -2.25 -3.28 -31.39
N ASP A 86 -1.48 -4.35 -31.57
CA ASP A 86 -1.36 -5.44 -30.60
C ASP A 86 -0.73 -4.94 -29.28
N ASP A 87 0.31 -4.10 -29.36
CA ASP A 87 0.93 -3.46 -28.20
C ASP A 87 -0.04 -2.52 -27.46
N LEU A 88 -0.79 -1.69 -28.20
CA LEU A 88 -1.82 -0.83 -27.61
C LEU A 88 -2.95 -1.63 -26.97
N GLU A 89 -3.36 -2.74 -27.57
CA GLU A 89 -4.38 -3.62 -27.00
C GLU A 89 -3.88 -4.30 -25.73
N GLN A 90 -2.63 -4.77 -25.71
CA GLN A 90 -2.00 -5.32 -24.51
C GLN A 90 -1.90 -4.27 -23.40
N GLN A 91 -1.41 -3.07 -23.70
CA GLN A 91 -1.31 -1.98 -22.74
C GLN A 91 -2.67 -1.60 -22.17
N LYS A 92 -3.71 -1.57 -23.01
CA LYS A 92 -5.09 -1.31 -22.56
C LYS A 92 -5.57 -2.41 -21.62
N GLN A 93 -5.39 -3.68 -21.98
CA GLN A 93 -5.79 -4.81 -21.13
C GLN A 93 -5.05 -4.80 -19.79
N ASP A 94 -3.75 -4.50 -19.80
CA ASP A 94 -2.95 -4.42 -18.58
C ASP A 94 -3.36 -3.23 -17.71
N ALA A 95 -3.67 -2.08 -18.29
CA ALA A 95 -4.22 -0.93 -17.58
C ALA A 95 -5.60 -1.26 -16.95
N GLU A 96 -6.48 -1.93 -17.69
CA GLU A 96 -7.79 -2.37 -17.18
C GLU A 96 -7.65 -3.38 -16.02
N LYS A 97 -6.71 -4.35 -16.14
CA LYS A 97 -6.40 -5.29 -15.06
C LYS A 97 -5.87 -4.58 -13.82
N GLN A 98 -4.88 -3.70 -13.98
CA GLN A 98 -4.33 -2.93 -12.86
C GLN A 98 -5.41 -2.08 -12.19
N LEU A 99 -6.28 -1.43 -12.96
CA LEU A 99 -7.38 -0.64 -12.43
C LEU A 99 -8.38 -1.51 -11.65
N ALA A 100 -8.70 -2.70 -12.16
CA ALA A 100 -9.54 -3.67 -11.45
C ALA A 100 -8.89 -4.14 -10.14
N GLU A 101 -7.60 -4.43 -10.14
CA GLU A 101 -6.84 -4.78 -8.94
C GLU A 101 -6.81 -3.65 -7.92
N TYR A 102 -6.57 -2.41 -8.34
CA TYR A 102 -6.59 -1.24 -7.45
C TYR A 102 -7.96 -1.01 -6.85
N LYS A 103 -9.04 -1.12 -7.64
CA LYS A 103 -10.41 -1.04 -7.12
C LYS A 103 -10.70 -2.13 -6.10
N ALA A 104 -10.27 -3.36 -6.37
CA ALA A 104 -10.44 -4.47 -5.44
C ALA A 104 -9.62 -4.25 -4.15
N LYS A 105 -8.40 -3.73 -4.25
CA LYS A 105 -7.57 -3.36 -3.08
C LYS A 105 -8.21 -2.24 -2.26
N LEU A 106 -8.75 -1.20 -2.90
CA LEU A 106 -9.45 -0.11 -2.21
C LEU A 106 -10.70 -0.63 -1.47
N ALA A 107 -11.52 -1.45 -2.12
CA ALA A 107 -12.69 -2.03 -1.47
C ALA A 107 -12.32 -2.93 -0.26
N ARG A 108 -11.21 -3.65 -0.34
CA ARG A 108 -10.69 -4.43 0.80
C ARG A 108 -10.15 -3.54 1.91
N LEU A 109 -9.49 -2.44 1.56
CA LEU A 109 -8.98 -1.47 2.54
C LEU A 109 -10.12 -0.85 3.35
N ASP A 110 -11.23 -0.47 2.72
CA ASP A 110 -12.39 0.08 3.44
C ASP A 110 -12.93 -0.94 4.46
N GLN A 111 -13.08 -2.21 4.06
CA GLN A 111 -13.49 -3.30 4.97
C GLN A 111 -12.48 -3.54 6.10
N GLU A 112 -11.19 -3.46 5.80
CA GLU A 112 -10.12 -3.66 6.78
C GLU A 112 -10.07 -2.49 7.78
N VAL A 113 -10.29 -1.26 7.33
CA VAL A 113 -10.41 -0.07 8.18
C VAL A 113 -11.63 -0.19 9.10
N GLU A 114 -12.79 -0.59 8.59
CA GLU A 114 -13.98 -0.83 9.42
C GLU A 114 -13.73 -1.90 10.48
N LYS A 115 -13.07 -3.00 10.10
CA LYS A 115 -12.70 -4.08 11.02
C LYS A 115 -11.72 -3.60 12.09
N ILE A 116 -10.68 -2.86 11.69
CA ILE A 116 -9.70 -2.27 12.60
C ILE A 116 -10.40 -1.31 13.57
N MET A 117 -11.29 -0.44 13.09
CA MET A 117 -12.01 0.49 13.94
C MET A 117 -12.92 -0.23 14.94
N ALA A 118 -13.61 -1.29 14.52
CA ALA A 118 -14.42 -2.11 15.42
C ALA A 118 -13.57 -2.82 16.49
N GLU A 119 -12.39 -3.30 16.13
CA GLU A 119 -11.43 -3.91 17.06
C GLU A 119 -10.90 -2.88 18.06
N TYR A 120 -10.51 -1.68 17.61
CA TYR A 120 -10.10 -0.58 18.49
C TYR A 120 -11.20 -0.13 19.46
N MET A 121 -12.46 -0.07 19.00
CA MET A 121 -13.58 0.25 19.88
C MET A 121 -13.77 -0.81 20.96
N LYS A 122 -13.72 -2.10 20.58
CA LYS A 122 -13.83 -3.22 21.51
C LYS A 122 -12.68 -3.23 22.53
N ASP A 123 -11.45 -3.04 22.07
CA ASP A 123 -10.28 -2.98 22.93
C ASP A 123 -10.33 -1.77 23.87
N GLY A 124 -10.82 -0.63 23.37
CA GLY A 124 -11.08 0.56 24.19
C GLY A 124 -12.12 0.31 25.29
N GLU A 125 -13.21 -0.39 24.99
CA GLU A 125 -14.21 -0.77 25.99
C GLU A 125 -13.66 -1.73 27.03
N VAL A 126 -12.90 -2.74 26.62
CA VAL A 126 -12.23 -3.70 27.53
C VAL A 126 -11.22 -2.98 28.42
N ALA A 127 -10.39 -2.09 27.86
CA ALA A 127 -9.43 -1.30 28.60
C ALA A 127 -10.12 -0.38 29.61
N LYS A 128 -11.21 0.29 29.21
CA LYS A 128 -12.03 1.13 30.10
C LYS A 128 -12.60 0.32 31.25
N ALA A 129 -13.20 -0.84 30.97
CA ALA A 129 -13.75 -1.73 32.00
C ALA A 129 -12.66 -2.16 32.98
N LYS A 130 -11.50 -2.59 32.47
CA LYS A 130 -10.35 -2.99 33.28
C LYS A 130 -9.85 -1.86 34.19
N ILE A 131 -9.72 -0.64 33.66
CA ILE A 131 -9.30 0.53 34.46
C ILE A 131 -10.31 0.81 35.58
N ILE A 132 -11.61 0.73 35.30
CA ILE A 132 -12.66 0.94 36.30
C ILE A 132 -12.60 -0.13 37.38
N ASP A 133 -12.42 -1.39 37.01
CA ASP A 133 -12.37 -2.49 37.98
C ASP A 133 -11.09 -2.44 38.84
N GLU A 134 -9.94 -2.11 38.23
CA GLU A 134 -8.70 -1.86 38.97
C GLU A 134 -8.85 -0.67 39.93
N ALA A 135 -9.48 0.43 39.50
CA ALA A 135 -9.73 1.58 40.35
C ALA A 135 -10.64 1.25 41.53
N LYS A 136 -11.70 0.44 41.32
CA LYS A 136 -12.56 -0.06 42.40
C LYS A 136 -11.78 -0.93 43.39
N ALA A 137 -10.98 -1.88 42.89
CA ALA A 137 -10.17 -2.75 43.73
C ALA A 137 -9.15 -1.96 44.56
N VAL A 138 -8.54 -0.94 43.98
CA VAL A 138 -7.63 -0.03 44.70
C VAL A 138 -8.39 0.79 45.75
N ALA A 139 -9.57 1.31 45.42
CA ALA A 139 -10.40 2.05 46.37
C ALA A 139 -10.83 1.19 47.57
N GLU A 140 -11.24 -0.06 47.33
CA GLU A 140 -11.59 -1.02 48.39
C GLU A 140 -10.39 -1.33 49.28
N LYS A 141 -9.22 -1.62 48.69
CA LYS A 141 -7.98 -1.84 49.46
C LYS A 141 -7.60 -0.61 50.29
N LEU A 142 -7.74 0.59 49.73
CA LEU A 142 -7.44 1.83 50.44
C LEU A 142 -8.39 2.04 51.62
N GLN A 143 -9.68 1.76 51.45
CA GLN A 143 -10.65 1.81 52.55
C GLN A 143 -10.33 0.80 53.65
N GLU A 144 -9.97 -0.43 53.29
CA GLU A 144 -9.59 -1.46 54.26
C GLU A 144 -8.34 -1.05 55.03
N GLN A 145 -7.31 -0.55 54.33
CA GLN A 145 -6.09 -0.03 54.95
C GLN A 145 -6.37 1.16 55.86
N ALA A 146 -7.20 2.11 55.43
CA ALA A 146 -7.60 3.25 56.25
C ALA A 146 -8.32 2.81 57.53
N LYS A 147 -9.25 1.85 57.44
CA LYS A 147 -9.92 1.28 58.62
C LYS A 147 -8.94 0.61 59.57
N LYS A 148 -8.00 -0.19 59.05
CA LYS A 148 -6.96 -0.84 59.87
C LYS A 148 -6.07 0.20 60.55
N ASN A 149 -5.66 1.25 59.83
CA ASN A 149 -4.84 2.31 60.39
C ASN A 149 -5.59 3.09 61.48
N ILE A 150 -6.87 3.41 61.26
CA ILE A 150 -7.72 4.07 62.27
C ILE A 150 -7.82 3.23 63.54
N GLU A 151 -8.06 1.92 63.42
CA GLU A 151 -8.12 1.02 64.57
C GLU A 151 -6.77 0.98 65.31
N HIS A 152 -5.67 0.91 64.58
CA HIS A 152 -4.33 0.90 65.16
C HIS A 152 -4.00 2.20 65.91
N GLU A 153 -4.32 3.35 65.32
CA GLU A 153 -4.15 4.66 65.95
C GLU A 153 -5.10 4.84 67.16
N PHE A 154 -6.33 4.33 67.09
CA PHE A 154 -7.27 4.37 68.20
C PHE A 154 -6.77 3.53 69.39
N GLN A 155 -6.25 2.33 69.14
CA GLN A 155 -5.66 1.50 70.18
C GLN A 155 -4.43 2.16 70.80
N LYS A 156 -3.57 2.77 69.97
CA LYS A 156 -2.41 3.53 70.44
C LYS A 156 -2.82 4.72 71.31
N ALA A 157 -3.74 5.56 70.85
CA ALA A 157 -4.26 6.69 71.61
C ALA A 157 -4.88 6.25 72.94
N ARG A 158 -5.61 5.12 72.96
CA ARG A 158 -6.18 4.55 74.18
C ARG A 158 -5.09 4.09 75.16
N GLN A 159 -4.00 3.52 74.65
CA GLN A 159 -2.88 3.08 75.49
C GLN A 159 -2.11 4.28 76.06
N GLU A 160 -1.90 5.32 75.26
CA GLU A 160 -1.29 6.58 75.70
C GLU A 160 -2.14 7.25 76.79
N LEU A 161 -3.46 7.37 76.59
CA LEU A 161 -4.39 7.92 77.59
C LEU A 161 -4.38 7.12 78.90
N LYS A 162 -4.36 5.79 78.84
CA LYS A 162 -4.25 4.96 80.05
C LYS A 162 -2.96 5.20 80.81
N THR A 163 -1.86 5.38 80.08
CA THR A 163 -0.54 5.64 80.67
C THR A 163 -0.52 7.00 81.35
N GLU A 164 -1.03 8.03 80.67
CA GLU A 164 -1.14 9.39 81.23
C GLU A 164 -2.08 9.45 82.45
N MET A 165 -3.22 8.75 82.40
CA MET A 165 -4.11 8.64 83.56
C MET A 165 -3.44 7.93 84.74
N ALA A 166 -2.66 6.87 84.49
CA ALA A 166 -1.92 6.16 85.53
C ALA A 166 -0.85 7.05 86.16
N GLU A 167 -0.09 7.80 85.36
CA GLU A 167 0.90 8.75 85.85
C GLU A 167 0.26 9.87 86.69
N GLN A 168 -0.87 10.43 86.24
CA GLN A 168 -1.61 11.43 87.01
C GLN A 168 -2.18 10.86 88.31
N ALA A 169 -2.69 9.63 88.29
CA ALA A 169 -3.20 8.96 89.49
C ALA A 169 -2.09 8.70 90.52
N VAL A 170 -0.91 8.24 90.08
CA VAL A 170 0.27 8.06 90.93
C VAL A 170 0.69 9.41 91.53
N THR A 171 0.78 10.46 90.70
CA THR A 171 1.12 11.82 91.15
C THR A 171 0.15 12.34 92.22
N MET A 172 -1.16 12.13 92.04
CA MET A 172 -2.18 12.50 93.03
C MET A 172 -2.08 11.66 94.30
N ALA A 173 -1.86 10.35 94.19
CA ALA A 173 -1.67 9.46 95.33
C ALA A 173 -0.44 9.85 96.15
N GLU A 174 0.69 10.15 95.51
CA GLU A 174 1.90 10.67 96.17
C GLU A 174 1.62 11.98 96.92
N ALA A 175 0.91 12.93 96.29
CA ALA A 175 0.56 14.20 96.92
C ALA A 175 -0.37 14.00 98.15
N LEU A 176 -1.33 13.08 98.06
CA LEU A 176 -2.22 12.75 99.17
C LEU A 176 -1.48 12.05 100.31
N ILE A 177 -0.61 11.08 100.01
CA ILE A 177 0.21 10.38 101.01
C ILE A 177 1.12 11.39 101.73
N LYS A 178 1.84 12.24 101.00
CA LYS A 178 2.68 13.31 101.58
C LYS A 178 1.89 14.23 102.52
N LYS A 179 0.62 14.51 102.22
CA LYS A 179 -0.24 15.38 103.04
C LYS A 179 -0.86 14.67 104.26
N LYS A 180 -1.01 13.34 104.23
CA LYS A 180 -1.77 12.56 105.22
C LYS A 180 -0.90 11.67 106.12
N ILE A 181 0.38 11.49 105.80
CA ILE A 181 1.30 10.64 106.57
C ILE A 181 1.45 11.14 108.02
N LYS A 182 1.43 10.21 108.97
CA LYS A 182 1.63 10.45 110.40
C LYS A 182 2.84 9.64 110.90
N ASP A 183 3.38 10.02 112.06
CA ASP A 183 4.57 9.37 112.63
C ASP A 183 4.38 7.86 112.89
N GLU A 184 3.16 7.45 113.29
CA GLU A 184 2.77 6.04 113.47
C GLU A 184 2.83 5.21 112.18
N ASP A 185 2.53 5.83 111.02
CA ASP A 185 2.64 5.15 109.72
C ASP A 185 4.10 4.99 109.29
N GLN A 186 5.00 5.90 109.65
CA GLN A 186 6.43 5.75 109.37
C GLN A 186 7.03 4.56 110.12
N GLU A 187 6.74 4.42 111.42
CA GLU A 187 7.23 3.28 112.21
C GLU A 187 6.72 1.95 111.64
N ARG A 188 5.43 1.87 111.26
CA ARG A 188 4.84 0.68 110.66
C ARG A 188 5.49 0.31 109.32
N ILE A 189 5.73 1.29 108.45
CA ILE A 189 6.38 1.05 107.14
C ILE A 189 7.82 0.55 107.32
N ILE A 190 8.57 1.10 108.28
CA ILE A 190 9.93 0.65 108.60
C ILE A 190 9.91 -0.80 109.11
N GLY A 191 8.96 -1.13 110.00
CA GLY A 191 8.78 -2.50 110.50
C GLY A 191 8.43 -3.52 109.40
N GLU A 192 7.54 -3.16 108.48
CA GLU A 192 7.20 -4.01 107.32
C GLU A 192 8.39 -4.18 106.35
N TYR A 193 9.18 -3.12 106.12
CA TYR A 193 10.37 -3.20 105.26
C TYR A 193 11.43 -4.13 105.85
N LEU A 194 11.74 -3.99 107.14
CA LEU A 194 12.66 -4.87 107.86
C LEU A 194 12.19 -6.32 107.82
N THR A 195 10.87 -6.55 107.99
CA THR A 195 10.30 -7.90 107.94
C THR A 195 10.39 -8.50 106.53
N LYS A 196 10.07 -7.75 105.47
CA LYS A 196 10.15 -8.25 104.09
C LYS A 196 11.58 -8.56 103.64
N VAL A 197 12.57 -7.76 104.06
CA VAL A 197 13.98 -8.01 103.72
C VAL A 197 14.53 -9.21 104.50
N VAL A 198 14.07 -9.43 105.73
CA VAL A 198 14.43 -10.61 106.55
C VAL A 198 13.74 -11.89 106.07
N VAL A 199 12.56 -11.82 105.46
CA VAL A 199 11.82 -12.98 104.92
C VAL A 199 12.23 -13.33 103.48
N ALA A 200 12.96 -12.46 102.78
CA ALA A 200 13.48 -12.70 101.43
C ALA A 200 14.98 -13.13 101.38
N GLN A 201 15.58 -13.42 102.53
CA GLN A 201 16.84 -14.16 102.70
C GLN A 201 16.55 -15.56 103.27
#